data_AF-A0A958J6G0-F1
#
_entry.id   AF-A0A958J6G0-F1
#
_cell.length_a   1.000
_cell.length_b   1.000
_cell.length_c   1.000
_cell.angle_alpha   90.00
_cell.angle_beta   90.00
_cell.angle_gamma   90.00
#
_symmetry.space_group_name_H-M   'P 1'
#
loop_
_entity.id
_entity.type
_entity.pdbx_description
1 polymer ?
#
loop_
_entity_poly.entity_id
_entity_poly.type
_entity_poly.pdbx_seq_one_letter_code
_entity_poly.pdbx_strand_id
1 'polypeptide(L)'
;LSGLSLLMGYGVALISDQPYLLFMIVALMAAATAYLNIKYGWQNLIFLGIFLSYLSHFLWFLNNPLLGHPLQLVESPFGNVYFVLIYMAIFALGILYRHPSLPENARTISSAFFACFGGYGLFLILTVLKFPAHLALSHVLASLLLLGAAMLFWKREQSRYATFFYAMSGYAALSVAIIARFESPDFFVWLSWQSIVVISTAIWFRSKFIIVANFFIFLLILLAYVIVAGKVSTVSIGLGIVALLSARILNWQKDRLELRTDFMRYAYLVTAFFIFPYALYHSVPEAYVALSWIGVSVFYYLMSVWLKNNKYRWMALLNLILTVL
;
A
#
# COMPACT_ATOMS: atom_id res chain seq x y z
N LEU A 1 -10.60 -35.68 7.10
CA LEU A 1 -12.01 -35.53 6.66
C LEU A 1 -12.33 -34.07 6.30
N SER A 2 -12.22 -33.10 7.22
CA SER A 2 -12.59 -31.70 6.94
C SER A 2 -11.90 -31.06 5.72
N GLY A 3 -10.61 -31.35 5.50
CA GLY A 3 -9.91 -30.87 4.29
C GLY A 3 -10.44 -31.45 2.97
N LEU A 4 -10.86 -32.72 2.97
CA LEU A 4 -11.51 -33.34 1.81
C LEU A 4 -12.90 -32.74 1.57
N SER A 5 -13.65 -32.48 2.64
CA SER A 5 -14.94 -31.78 2.56
C SER A 5 -14.79 -30.37 1.97
N LEU A 6 -13.70 -29.66 2.31
CA LEU A 6 -13.40 -28.37 1.67
C LEU A 6 -13.16 -28.52 0.17
N LEU A 7 -12.25 -29.42 -0.22
CA LEU A 7 -11.94 -29.66 -1.63
C LEU A 7 -13.19 -30.00 -2.44
N MET A 8 -14.06 -30.87 -1.90
CA MET A 8 -15.33 -31.20 -2.53
C MET A 8 -16.26 -29.99 -2.64
N GLY A 9 -16.38 -29.16 -1.59
CA GLY A 9 -17.23 -27.97 -1.64
C GLY A 9 -16.76 -26.92 -2.66
N TYR A 10 -15.45 -26.71 -2.80
CA TYR A 10 -14.92 -25.86 -3.88
C TYR A 10 -15.09 -26.49 -5.26
N GLY A 11 -14.97 -27.81 -5.37
CA GLY A 11 -15.29 -28.54 -6.61
C GLY A 11 -16.75 -28.35 -7.04
N VAL A 12 -17.70 -28.45 -6.10
CA VAL A 12 -19.12 -28.17 -6.34
C VAL A 12 -19.33 -26.72 -6.79
N ALA A 13 -18.63 -25.76 -6.17
CA ALA A 13 -18.70 -24.36 -6.58
C ALA A 13 -18.30 -24.16 -8.05
N LEU A 14 -17.23 -24.84 -8.50
CA LEU A 14 -16.71 -24.70 -9.86
C LEU A 14 -17.60 -25.33 -10.93
N ILE A 15 -18.37 -26.38 -10.59
CA ILE A 15 -19.32 -27.03 -11.51
C ILE A 15 -20.57 -26.16 -11.75
N SER A 16 -20.84 -25.19 -10.89
CA SER A 16 -22.01 -24.31 -11.04
C SER A 16 -21.85 -23.35 -12.22
N ASP A 17 -22.75 -23.43 -13.19
CA ASP A 17 -22.83 -22.49 -14.32
C ASP A 17 -23.28 -21.07 -13.92
N GLN A 18 -23.84 -20.92 -12.71
CA GLN A 18 -24.32 -19.63 -12.18
C GLN A 18 -23.23 -18.90 -11.38
N PRO A 19 -22.73 -17.72 -11.83
CA PRO A 19 -21.60 -17.04 -11.19
C PRO A 19 -21.85 -16.64 -9.73
N TYR A 20 -23.03 -16.09 -9.42
CA TYR A 20 -23.36 -15.68 -8.06
C TYR A 20 -23.44 -16.87 -7.10
N LEU A 21 -23.92 -18.03 -7.57
CA LEU A 21 -23.96 -19.24 -6.75
C LEU A 21 -22.54 -19.71 -6.41
N LEU A 22 -21.63 -19.72 -7.40
CA LEU A 22 -20.22 -20.00 -7.17
C LEU A 22 -19.63 -19.06 -6.10
N PHE A 23 -19.85 -17.75 -6.23
CA PHE A 23 -19.28 -16.79 -5.29
C PHE A 23 -19.82 -16.93 -3.87
N MET A 24 -21.12 -17.22 -3.74
CA MET A 24 -21.76 -17.48 -2.45
C MET A 24 -21.22 -18.76 -1.80
N ILE A 25 -21.04 -19.85 -2.57
CA ILE A 25 -20.45 -21.09 -2.04
C ILE A 25 -19.01 -20.82 -1.59
N VAL A 26 -18.19 -20.14 -2.41
CA VAL A 26 -16.81 -19.78 -2.03
C VAL A 26 -16.79 -18.91 -0.75
N ALA A 27 -17.74 -17.97 -0.59
CA ALA A 27 -17.88 -17.16 0.62
C ALA A 27 -18.21 -18.02 1.85
N LEU A 28 -19.15 -18.95 1.71
CA LEU A 28 -19.56 -19.87 2.77
C LEU A 28 -18.41 -20.78 3.19
N MET A 29 -17.63 -21.29 2.22
CA MET A 29 -16.45 -22.11 2.50
C MET A 29 -15.34 -21.31 3.19
N ALA A 30 -15.13 -20.05 2.79
CA ALA A 30 -14.23 -19.13 3.49
C ALA A 30 -14.70 -18.87 4.93
N ALA A 31 -15.99 -18.65 5.14
CA ALA A 31 -16.56 -18.40 6.47
C ALA A 31 -16.46 -19.64 7.37
N ALA A 32 -16.75 -20.83 6.82
CA ALA A 32 -16.62 -22.09 7.53
C ALA A 32 -15.17 -22.36 7.96
N THR A 33 -14.19 -22.13 7.07
CA THR A 33 -12.77 -22.29 7.40
C THR A 33 -12.29 -21.28 8.44
N ALA A 34 -12.70 -20.01 8.31
CA ALA A 34 -12.44 -18.98 9.30
C ALA A 34 -13.03 -19.36 10.68
N TYR A 35 -14.29 -19.80 10.72
CA TYR A 35 -14.95 -20.24 11.95
C TYR A 35 -14.23 -21.43 12.61
N LEU A 36 -13.85 -22.44 11.83
CA LEU A 36 -13.11 -23.60 12.35
C LEU A 36 -11.73 -23.19 12.90
N ASN A 37 -11.06 -22.22 12.29
CA ASN A 37 -9.80 -21.68 12.81
C ASN A 37 -10.00 -20.90 14.12
N ILE A 38 -11.07 -20.10 14.22
CA ILE A 38 -11.43 -19.39 15.45
C ILE A 38 -11.72 -20.38 16.58
N LYS A 39 -12.54 -21.40 16.32
CA LYS A 39 -13.01 -22.35 17.34
C LYS A 39 -11.98 -23.39 17.74
N TYR A 40 -11.26 -23.96 16.77
CA TYR A 40 -10.39 -25.12 16.98
C TYR A 40 -8.90 -24.84 16.69
N GLY A 41 -8.55 -23.64 16.20
CA GLY A 41 -7.15 -23.29 15.93
C GLY A 41 -6.52 -24.03 14.75
N TRP A 42 -7.33 -24.50 13.79
CA TRP A 42 -6.85 -25.29 12.65
C TRP A 42 -6.15 -24.46 11.57
N GLN A 43 -4.90 -24.07 11.85
CA GLN A 43 -4.09 -23.19 10.99
C GLN A 43 -3.83 -23.73 9.58
N ASN A 44 -3.64 -25.04 9.43
CA ASN A 44 -3.46 -25.65 8.11
C ASN A 44 -4.75 -25.59 7.27
N LEU A 45 -5.91 -25.63 7.94
CA LEU A 45 -7.20 -25.62 7.26
C LEU A 45 -7.54 -24.23 6.74
N ILE A 46 -7.28 -23.18 7.52
CA ILE A 46 -7.47 -21.80 7.04
C ILE A 46 -6.48 -21.47 5.92
N PHE A 47 -5.22 -21.92 6.01
CA PHE A 47 -4.25 -21.77 4.93
C PHE A 47 -4.74 -22.41 3.62
N LEU A 48 -5.24 -23.66 3.70
CA LEU A 48 -5.83 -24.35 2.56
C LEU A 48 -7.08 -23.62 2.03
N GLY A 49 -7.97 -23.17 2.91
CA GLY A 49 -9.18 -22.42 2.55
C GLY A 49 -8.88 -21.12 1.80
N ILE A 50 -7.87 -20.36 2.25
CA ILE A 50 -7.40 -19.15 1.58
C ILE A 50 -6.99 -19.47 0.14
N PHE A 51 -6.13 -20.47 -0.03
CA PHE A 51 -5.62 -20.88 -1.34
C PHE A 51 -6.76 -21.32 -2.26
N LEU A 52 -7.64 -22.20 -1.77
CA LEU A 52 -8.76 -22.72 -2.57
C LEU A 52 -9.79 -21.66 -2.93
N SER A 53 -10.10 -20.72 -2.02
CA SER A 53 -11.04 -19.62 -2.32
C SER A 53 -10.54 -18.74 -3.45
N TYR A 54 -9.29 -18.28 -3.39
CA TYR A 54 -8.74 -17.42 -4.44
C TYR A 54 -8.49 -18.19 -5.73
N LEU A 55 -8.02 -19.43 -5.66
CA LEU A 55 -7.86 -20.27 -6.85
C LEU A 55 -9.20 -20.53 -7.53
N SER A 56 -10.26 -20.85 -6.79
CA SER A 56 -11.58 -21.13 -7.37
C SER A 56 -12.16 -19.89 -8.05
N HIS A 57 -12.03 -18.72 -7.43
CA HIS A 57 -12.48 -17.47 -8.04
C HIS A 57 -11.63 -17.08 -9.26
N PHE A 58 -10.31 -17.36 -9.23
CA PHE A 58 -9.43 -17.15 -10.37
C PHE A 58 -9.74 -18.09 -11.53
N LEU A 59 -10.03 -19.36 -11.26
CA LEU A 59 -10.45 -20.33 -12.27
C LEU A 59 -11.76 -19.90 -12.93
N TRP A 60 -12.73 -19.43 -12.16
CA TRP A 60 -13.95 -18.84 -12.70
C TRP A 60 -13.64 -17.66 -13.63
N PHE A 61 -12.73 -16.77 -13.22
CA PHE A 61 -12.33 -15.63 -14.04
C PHE A 61 -11.67 -16.05 -15.36
N LEU A 62 -10.98 -17.19 -15.39
CA LEU A 62 -10.41 -17.81 -16.60
C LEU A 62 -11.42 -18.62 -17.43
N ASN A 63 -12.72 -18.52 -17.13
CA ASN A 63 -13.78 -19.28 -17.74
C ASN A 63 -13.68 -20.79 -17.49
N ASN A 64 -13.15 -21.22 -16.34
CA ASN A 64 -13.06 -22.62 -15.90
C ASN A 64 -12.44 -23.60 -16.93
N PRO A 65 -11.18 -23.41 -17.35
CA PRO A 65 -10.55 -24.26 -18.36
C PRO A 65 -10.43 -25.73 -17.91
N LEU A 66 -10.44 -25.99 -16.60
CA LEU A 66 -10.41 -27.34 -16.04
C LEU A 66 -11.66 -28.17 -16.36
N LEU A 67 -12.78 -27.53 -16.71
CA LEU A 67 -14.02 -28.19 -17.13
C LEU A 67 -14.13 -28.28 -18.67
N GLY A 68 -13.06 -28.00 -19.40
CA GLY A 68 -13.01 -28.09 -20.87
C GLY A 68 -13.49 -26.84 -21.60
N HIS A 69 -13.78 -25.75 -20.88
CA HIS A 69 -14.10 -24.46 -21.49
C HIS A 69 -12.85 -23.79 -22.09
N PRO A 70 -13.03 -22.92 -23.11
CA PRO A 70 -11.92 -22.17 -23.67
C PRO A 70 -11.36 -21.18 -22.64
N LEU A 71 -10.03 -21.01 -22.65
CA LEU A 71 -9.35 -20.03 -21.81
C LEU A 71 -9.76 -18.62 -22.25
N GLN A 72 -10.65 -18.01 -21.49
CA GLN A 72 -11.21 -16.68 -21.76
C GLN A 72 -11.41 -15.92 -20.45
N LEU A 73 -11.13 -14.62 -20.47
CA LEU A 73 -11.37 -13.78 -19.29
C LEU A 73 -12.84 -13.36 -19.22
N VAL A 74 -13.53 -13.77 -18.16
CA VAL A 74 -14.96 -13.49 -17.94
C VAL A 74 -15.14 -12.06 -17.41
N GLU A 75 -16.11 -11.32 -17.97
CA GLU A 75 -16.33 -9.89 -17.69
C GLU A 75 -17.55 -9.60 -16.80
N SER A 76 -18.46 -10.57 -16.65
CA SER A 76 -19.71 -10.39 -15.92
C SER A 76 -19.95 -11.53 -14.94
N PRO A 77 -20.50 -11.26 -13.74
CA PRO A 77 -21.01 -9.97 -13.26
C PRO A 77 -19.96 -9.14 -12.51
N PHE A 78 -20.09 -7.80 -12.53
CA PHE A 78 -19.21 -6.88 -11.78
C PHE A 78 -19.16 -7.16 -10.27
N GLY A 79 -20.23 -7.74 -9.72
CA GLY A 79 -20.31 -8.15 -8.32
C GLY A 79 -19.17 -9.05 -7.84
N ASN A 80 -18.48 -9.76 -8.76
CA ASN A 80 -17.33 -10.61 -8.44
C ASN A 80 -16.24 -9.89 -7.63
N VAL A 81 -15.99 -8.62 -7.93
CA VAL A 81 -14.93 -7.81 -7.31
C VAL A 81 -15.20 -7.62 -5.82
N TYR A 82 -16.46 -7.41 -5.44
CA TYR A 82 -16.86 -7.26 -4.05
C TYR A 82 -16.78 -8.58 -3.27
N PHE A 83 -17.03 -9.72 -3.93
CA PHE A 83 -16.85 -11.03 -3.30
C PHE A 83 -15.41 -11.29 -2.91
N VAL A 84 -14.42 -10.88 -3.72
CA VAL A 84 -13.01 -10.99 -3.33
C VAL A 84 -12.72 -10.19 -2.06
N LEU A 85 -13.25 -8.97 -1.93
CA LEU A 85 -13.13 -8.17 -0.70
C LEU A 85 -13.80 -8.85 0.50
N ILE A 86 -14.98 -9.45 0.30
CA ILE A 86 -15.66 -10.23 1.34
C ILE A 86 -14.78 -11.39 1.81
N TYR A 87 -14.16 -12.14 0.90
CA TYR A 87 -13.27 -13.24 1.27
C TYR A 87 -12.07 -12.73 2.08
N MET A 88 -11.46 -11.63 1.65
CA MET A 88 -10.35 -10.99 2.37
C MET A 88 -10.75 -10.58 3.79
N ALA A 89 -11.94 -10.00 3.97
CA ALA A 89 -12.47 -9.66 5.30
C ALA A 89 -12.69 -10.92 6.15
N ILE A 90 -13.32 -11.95 5.59
CA ILE A 90 -13.58 -13.23 6.30
C ILE A 90 -12.27 -13.86 6.78
N PHE A 91 -11.27 -13.97 5.90
CA PHE A 91 -9.98 -14.56 6.28
C PHE A 91 -9.19 -13.68 7.25
N ALA A 92 -9.22 -12.36 7.09
CA ALA A 92 -8.61 -11.44 8.04
C ALA A 92 -9.20 -11.63 9.45
N LEU A 93 -10.53 -11.71 9.56
CA LEU A 93 -11.22 -11.98 10.82
C LEU A 93 -10.91 -13.39 11.36
N GLY A 94 -10.88 -14.41 10.49
CA GLY A 94 -10.52 -15.78 10.86
C GLY A 94 -9.12 -15.91 11.46
N ILE A 95 -8.16 -15.13 10.95
CA ILE A 95 -6.78 -15.09 11.45
C ILE A 95 -6.68 -14.24 12.72
N LEU A 96 -7.37 -13.10 12.77
CA LEU A 96 -7.37 -12.17 13.91
C LEU A 96 -8.06 -12.72 15.16
N TYR A 97 -9.15 -13.46 14.99
CA TYR A 97 -9.93 -14.05 16.07
C TYR A 97 -9.50 -15.50 16.39
N ARG A 98 -8.32 -15.92 15.94
CA ARG A 98 -7.79 -17.27 16.25
C ARG A 98 -7.67 -17.50 17.76
N HIS A 99 -7.61 -18.77 18.14
CA HIS A 99 -7.56 -19.17 19.54
C HIS A 99 -6.37 -18.53 20.29
N PRO A 100 -6.57 -17.89 21.47
CA PRO A 100 -5.54 -17.09 22.15
C PRO A 100 -4.29 -17.86 22.58
N SER A 101 -4.39 -19.18 22.74
CA SER A 101 -3.26 -20.02 23.15
C SER A 101 -2.22 -20.27 22.06
N LEU A 102 -2.48 -19.84 20.82
CA LEU A 102 -1.58 -20.09 19.69
C LEU A 102 -0.65 -18.88 19.44
N PRO A 103 0.67 -19.03 19.59
CA PRO A 103 1.61 -17.97 19.25
C PRO A 103 1.60 -17.69 17.73
N GLU A 104 2.08 -16.50 17.36
CA GLU A 104 2.30 -16.14 15.96
C GLU A 104 3.44 -16.98 15.39
N ASN A 105 3.09 -18.06 14.68
CA ASN A 105 4.04 -18.96 14.06
C ASN A 105 4.11 -18.75 12.54
N ALA A 106 5.02 -19.45 11.87
CA ALA A 106 5.22 -19.32 10.43
C ALA A 106 3.95 -19.59 9.62
N ARG A 107 3.06 -20.49 10.07
CA ARG A 107 1.79 -20.79 9.39
C ARG A 107 0.79 -19.66 9.51
N THR A 108 0.68 -19.03 10.66
CA THR A 108 -0.16 -17.83 10.86
C THR A 108 0.33 -16.67 9.98
N ILE A 109 1.65 -16.42 9.98
CA ILE A 109 2.28 -15.37 9.15
C ILE A 109 2.02 -15.64 7.67
N SER A 110 2.22 -16.89 7.23
CA SER A 110 1.95 -17.29 5.84
C SER A 110 0.46 -17.13 5.49
N SER A 111 -0.44 -17.51 6.39
CA SER A 111 -1.88 -17.34 6.16
C SER A 111 -2.26 -15.87 6.02
N ALA A 112 -1.71 -14.98 6.87
CA ALA A 112 -1.91 -13.54 6.76
C ALA A 112 -1.34 -12.98 5.44
N PHE A 113 -0.15 -13.44 5.05
CA PHE A 113 0.47 -13.07 3.77
C PHE A 113 -0.43 -13.46 2.59
N PHE A 114 -0.86 -14.72 2.49
CA PHE A 114 -1.68 -15.17 1.36
C PHE A 114 -3.11 -14.61 1.40
N ALA A 115 -3.72 -14.44 2.57
CA ALA A 115 -5.02 -13.78 2.71
C ALA A 115 -4.97 -12.33 2.21
N CYS A 116 -3.85 -11.65 2.44
CA CYS A 116 -3.67 -10.27 2.04
C CYS A 116 -3.18 -10.15 0.59
N PHE A 117 -1.97 -10.60 0.27
CA PHE A 117 -1.36 -10.47 -1.05
C PHE A 117 -2.03 -11.34 -2.10
N GLY A 118 -2.46 -12.57 -1.75
CA GLY A 118 -3.20 -13.42 -2.68
C GLY A 118 -4.56 -12.82 -3.02
N GLY A 119 -5.29 -12.36 -2.00
CA GLY A 119 -6.58 -11.70 -2.18
C GLY A 119 -6.47 -10.39 -2.95
N TYR A 120 -5.57 -9.50 -2.56
CA TYR A 120 -5.36 -8.21 -3.23
C TYR A 120 -4.77 -8.39 -4.64
N GLY A 121 -3.88 -9.37 -4.85
CA GLY A 121 -3.32 -9.69 -6.17
C GLY A 121 -4.40 -10.16 -7.14
N LEU A 122 -5.29 -11.06 -6.71
CA LEU A 122 -6.45 -11.46 -7.50
C LEU A 122 -7.36 -10.25 -7.79
N PHE A 123 -7.67 -9.45 -6.76
CA PHE A 123 -8.49 -8.25 -6.89
C PHE A 123 -7.92 -7.25 -7.92
N LEU A 124 -6.61 -7.02 -7.89
CA LEU A 124 -5.90 -6.14 -8.81
C LEU A 124 -5.99 -6.67 -10.25
N ILE A 125 -5.75 -7.96 -10.46
CA ILE A 125 -5.84 -8.59 -11.79
C ILE A 125 -7.25 -8.43 -12.37
N LEU A 126 -8.29 -8.73 -11.58
CA LEU A 126 -9.69 -8.61 -12.01
C LEU A 126 -10.03 -7.18 -12.45
N THR A 127 -9.69 -6.22 -11.60
CA THR A 127 -10.09 -4.82 -11.77
C THR A 127 -9.30 -4.12 -12.88
N VAL A 128 -7.99 -4.34 -12.98
CA VAL A 128 -7.14 -3.75 -14.03
C VAL A 128 -7.50 -4.30 -15.41
N LEU A 129 -7.72 -5.61 -15.52
CA LEU A 129 -7.94 -6.23 -16.83
C LEU A 129 -9.36 -6.03 -17.36
N LYS A 130 -10.38 -6.00 -16.50
CA LYS A 130 -11.79 -6.03 -16.93
C LYS A 130 -12.66 -4.89 -16.41
N PHE A 131 -12.27 -4.16 -15.37
CA PHE A 131 -13.12 -3.12 -14.77
C PHE A 131 -12.42 -1.77 -14.60
N PRO A 132 -11.83 -1.19 -15.66
CA PRO A 132 -11.11 0.09 -15.57
C PRO A 132 -12.00 1.25 -15.11
N ALA A 133 -13.28 1.26 -15.51
CA ALA A 133 -14.22 2.33 -15.15
C ALA A 133 -14.51 2.43 -13.64
N HIS A 134 -14.39 1.32 -12.90
CA HIS A 134 -14.65 1.27 -11.46
C HIS A 134 -13.37 1.17 -10.62
N LEU A 135 -12.22 1.21 -11.27
CA LEU A 135 -10.92 0.89 -10.69
C LEU A 135 -10.60 1.77 -9.48
N ALA A 136 -10.84 3.08 -9.58
CA ALA A 136 -10.61 4.03 -8.48
C ALA A 136 -11.46 3.70 -7.23
N LEU A 137 -12.79 3.60 -7.39
CA LEU A 137 -13.70 3.37 -6.27
C LEU A 137 -13.45 2.01 -5.59
N SER A 138 -13.29 0.96 -6.39
CA SER A 138 -13.02 -0.39 -5.90
C SER A 138 -11.73 -0.44 -5.07
N HIS A 139 -10.68 0.26 -5.52
CA HIS A 139 -9.41 0.30 -4.81
C HIS A 139 -9.42 1.19 -3.55
N VAL A 140 -10.23 2.25 -3.50
CA VAL A 140 -10.49 2.98 -2.24
C VAL A 140 -11.12 2.05 -1.22
N LEU A 141 -12.13 1.27 -1.61
CA LEU A 141 -12.78 0.30 -0.71
C LEU A 141 -11.80 -0.78 -0.24
N ALA A 142 -10.97 -1.31 -1.14
CA ALA A 142 -9.93 -2.27 -0.80
C ALA A 142 -8.92 -1.67 0.20
N SER A 143 -8.48 -0.43 -0.02
CA SER A 143 -7.60 0.30 0.90
C SER A 143 -8.21 0.45 2.28
N LEU A 144 -9.47 0.88 2.38
CA LEU A 144 -10.16 1.05 3.66
C LEU A 144 -10.29 -0.27 4.42
N LEU A 145 -10.63 -1.37 3.73
CA LEU A 145 -10.72 -2.70 4.31
C LEU A 145 -9.36 -3.18 4.83
N LEU A 146 -8.31 -3.05 4.02
CA LEU A 146 -6.97 -3.53 4.33
C LEU A 146 -6.30 -2.71 5.45
N LEU A 147 -6.39 -1.37 5.39
CA LEU A 147 -5.92 -0.50 6.47
C LEU A 147 -6.72 -0.71 7.74
N GLY A 148 -8.05 -0.89 7.63
CA GLY A 148 -8.92 -1.29 8.73
C GLY A 148 -8.45 -2.58 9.41
N ALA A 149 -8.18 -3.62 8.62
CA ALA A 149 -7.64 -4.87 9.13
C ALA A 149 -6.27 -4.68 9.81
N ALA A 150 -5.35 -3.90 9.21
CA ALA A 150 -4.06 -3.60 9.81
C ALA A 150 -4.19 -2.95 11.20
N MET A 151 -5.11 -1.98 11.34
CA MET A 151 -5.41 -1.35 12.63
C MET A 151 -5.93 -2.34 13.66
N LEU A 152 -6.80 -3.26 13.25
CA LEU A 152 -7.36 -4.29 14.14
C LEU A 152 -6.28 -5.28 14.60
N PHE A 153 -5.41 -5.75 13.70
CA PHE A 153 -4.27 -6.61 14.04
C PHE A 153 -3.32 -5.92 15.01
N TRP A 154 -3.03 -4.64 14.79
CA TRP A 154 -2.19 -3.87 15.70
C TRP A 154 -2.82 -3.69 17.08
N LYS A 155 -4.08 -3.25 17.14
CA LYS A 155 -4.77 -2.95 18.41
C LYS A 155 -4.95 -4.19 19.28
N ARG A 156 -5.22 -5.34 18.66
CA ARG A 156 -5.53 -6.58 19.39
C ARG A 156 -4.29 -7.39 19.75
N GLU A 157 -3.45 -7.69 18.77
CA GLU A 157 -2.35 -8.65 18.94
C GLU A 157 -0.97 -7.98 18.92
N GLN A 158 -0.88 -6.71 18.51
CA GLN A 158 0.38 -6.04 18.18
C GLN A 158 1.24 -6.84 17.19
N SER A 159 0.61 -7.67 16.34
CA SER A 159 1.30 -8.50 15.34
C SER A 159 2.05 -7.58 14.37
N ARG A 160 3.37 -7.75 14.30
CA ARG A 160 4.23 -6.92 13.43
C ARG A 160 4.07 -7.28 11.97
N TYR A 161 3.95 -8.58 11.66
CA TYR A 161 3.91 -9.08 10.28
C TYR A 161 2.54 -8.89 9.64
N ALA A 162 1.46 -9.29 10.31
CA ALA A 162 0.11 -9.09 9.75
C ALA A 162 -0.18 -7.59 9.54
N THR A 163 0.11 -6.76 10.54
CA THR A 163 -0.04 -5.29 10.41
C THR A 163 0.75 -4.77 9.21
N PHE A 164 2.00 -5.22 9.01
CA PHE A 164 2.81 -4.82 7.85
C PHE A 164 2.17 -5.26 6.51
N PHE A 165 1.78 -6.52 6.36
CA PHE A 165 1.21 -7.02 5.09
C PHE A 165 -0.10 -6.31 4.72
N TYR A 166 -1.01 -6.18 5.69
CA TYR A 166 -2.29 -5.50 5.48
C TYR A 166 -2.11 -4.00 5.22
N ALA A 167 -1.21 -3.33 5.94
CA ALA A 167 -0.95 -1.90 5.73
C ALA A 167 -0.35 -1.65 4.34
N MET A 168 0.68 -2.40 3.95
CA MET A 168 1.34 -2.23 2.66
C MET A 168 0.40 -2.49 1.49
N SER A 169 -0.42 -3.54 1.57
CA SER A 169 -1.43 -3.82 0.52
C SER A 169 -2.52 -2.75 0.49
N GLY A 170 -2.90 -2.20 1.65
CA GLY A 170 -3.84 -1.09 1.73
C GLY A 170 -3.30 0.19 1.10
N TYR A 171 -2.03 0.54 1.33
CA TYR A 171 -1.38 1.66 0.65
C TYR A 171 -1.23 1.39 -0.85
N ALA A 172 -0.88 0.17 -1.27
CA ALA A 172 -0.82 -0.18 -2.68
C ALA A 172 -2.19 0.02 -3.36
N ALA A 173 -3.27 -0.41 -2.69
CA ALA A 173 -4.63 -0.18 -3.16
C ALA A 173 -4.93 1.33 -3.29
N LEU A 174 -4.58 2.12 -2.29
CA LEU A 174 -4.75 3.57 -2.38
C LEU A 174 -3.92 4.20 -3.51
N SER A 175 -2.69 3.73 -3.74
CA SER A 175 -1.85 4.22 -4.84
C SER A 175 -2.47 3.92 -6.21
N VAL A 176 -3.00 2.70 -6.39
CA VAL A 176 -3.72 2.34 -7.61
C VAL A 176 -4.97 3.20 -7.79
N ALA A 177 -5.72 3.48 -6.72
CA ALA A 177 -6.87 4.39 -6.78
C ALA A 177 -6.50 5.83 -7.19
N ILE A 178 -5.37 6.34 -6.69
CA ILE A 178 -4.83 7.66 -7.05
C ILE A 178 -4.46 7.69 -8.53
N ILE A 179 -3.70 6.69 -9.01
CA ILE A 179 -3.30 6.60 -10.43
C ILE A 179 -4.52 6.48 -11.35
N ALA A 180 -5.56 5.77 -10.92
CA ALA A 180 -6.79 5.62 -11.69
C ALA A 180 -7.62 6.89 -11.81
N ARG A 181 -7.49 7.82 -10.85
CA ARG A 181 -8.34 9.00 -10.74
C ARG A 181 -7.68 10.27 -11.27
N PHE A 182 -6.37 10.40 -11.14
CA PHE A 182 -5.63 11.60 -11.49
C PHE A 182 -4.76 11.37 -12.73
N GLU A 183 -4.72 12.35 -13.62
CA GLU A 183 -3.90 12.28 -14.83
C GLU A 183 -2.42 12.55 -14.54
N SER A 184 -1.55 12.19 -15.47
CA SER A 184 -0.13 12.55 -15.40
C SER A 184 0.04 14.05 -15.67
N PRO A 185 0.84 14.80 -14.88
CA PRO A 185 1.73 14.35 -13.80
C PRO A 185 1.14 14.46 -12.38
N ASP A 186 -0.15 14.82 -12.23
CA ASP A 186 -0.76 15.17 -10.95
C ASP A 186 -0.81 14.00 -9.97
N PHE A 187 -0.99 12.77 -10.45
CA PHE A 187 -0.98 11.59 -9.56
C PHE A 187 0.34 11.45 -8.79
N PHE A 188 1.49 11.90 -9.32
CA PHE A 188 2.78 11.83 -8.61
C PHE A 188 2.78 12.70 -7.33
N VAL A 189 2.08 13.83 -7.36
CA VAL A 189 1.93 14.70 -6.18
C VAL A 189 1.08 14.01 -5.12
N TRP A 190 -0.05 13.43 -5.53
CA TRP A 190 -0.94 12.71 -4.63
C TRP A 190 -0.28 11.46 -4.02
N LEU A 191 0.47 10.69 -4.81
CA LEU A 191 1.28 9.57 -4.31
C LEU A 191 2.35 10.04 -3.32
N SER A 192 2.89 11.25 -3.50
CA SER A 192 3.84 11.82 -2.54
C SER A 192 3.15 12.27 -1.26
N TRP A 193 1.98 12.91 -1.34
CA TRP A 193 1.19 13.22 -0.14
C TRP A 193 0.77 11.96 0.63
N GLN A 194 0.47 10.87 -0.08
CA GLN A 194 0.20 9.57 0.52
C GLN A 194 1.37 9.09 1.41
N SER A 195 2.63 9.37 1.03
CA SER A 195 3.83 9.04 1.83
C SER A 195 3.76 9.55 3.27
N ILE A 196 3.19 10.73 3.49
CA ILE A 196 3.03 11.30 4.85
C ILE A 196 2.04 10.49 5.68
N VAL A 197 0.93 10.06 5.06
CA VAL A 197 -0.06 9.19 5.71
C VAL A 197 0.59 7.86 6.09
N VAL A 198 1.39 7.28 5.19
CA VAL A 198 2.13 6.02 5.42
C VAL A 198 3.11 6.17 6.59
N ILE A 199 3.92 7.24 6.62
CA ILE A 199 4.87 7.49 7.71
C ILE A 199 4.14 7.66 9.05
N SER A 200 3.06 8.43 9.07
CA SER A 200 2.29 8.73 10.29
C SER A 200 1.70 7.46 10.89
N THR A 201 1.11 6.61 10.05
CA THR A 201 0.55 5.32 10.46
C THR A 201 1.63 4.29 10.80
N ALA A 202 2.78 4.29 10.11
CA ALA A 202 3.92 3.45 10.45
C ALA A 202 4.50 3.74 11.85
N ILE A 203 4.54 5.00 12.24
CA ILE A 203 4.93 5.42 13.60
C ILE A 203 3.93 4.89 14.63
N TRP A 204 2.63 4.98 14.35
CA TRP A 204 1.60 4.45 15.24
C TRP A 204 1.71 2.92 15.40
N PHE A 205 1.97 2.21 14.31
CA PHE A 205 2.25 0.77 14.30
C PHE A 205 3.65 0.39 14.80
N ARG A 206 4.49 1.39 15.13
CA ARG A 206 5.90 1.21 15.51
C ARG A 206 6.67 0.29 14.54
N SER A 207 6.33 0.36 13.24
CA SER A 207 6.84 -0.57 12.23
C SER A 207 7.95 0.06 11.38
N LYS A 208 9.19 -0.39 11.60
CA LYS A 208 10.36 0.04 10.81
C LYS A 208 10.26 -0.43 9.35
N PHE A 209 9.65 -1.58 9.10
CA PHE A 209 9.50 -2.13 7.75
C PHE A 209 8.65 -1.24 6.85
N ILE A 210 7.55 -0.68 7.37
CA ILE A 210 6.69 0.24 6.60
C ILE A 210 7.45 1.51 6.24
N ILE A 211 8.24 2.07 7.17
CA ILE A 211 9.02 3.29 6.92
C ILE A 211 10.07 3.06 5.82
N VAL A 212 10.78 1.93 5.88
CA VAL A 212 11.79 1.56 4.88
C VAL A 212 11.15 1.37 3.51
N ALA A 213 10.04 0.61 3.44
CA ALA A 213 9.33 0.39 2.19
C ALA A 213 8.82 1.71 1.58
N ASN A 214 8.22 2.57 2.42
CA ASN A 214 7.73 3.88 1.99
C ASN A 214 8.85 4.79 1.47
N PHE A 215 10.03 4.75 2.10
CA PHE A 215 11.20 5.50 1.64
C PHE A 215 11.61 5.10 0.22
N PHE A 216 11.72 3.80 -0.06
CA PHE A 216 12.03 3.32 -1.41
C PHE A 216 10.93 3.66 -2.41
N ILE A 217 9.66 3.49 -2.04
CA ILE A 217 8.51 3.84 -2.89
C ILE A 217 8.54 5.34 -3.23
N PHE A 218 8.79 6.22 -2.25
CA PHE A 218 8.91 7.65 -2.48
C PHE A 218 10.04 8.00 -3.45
N LEU A 219 11.21 7.36 -3.31
CA LEU A 219 12.32 7.56 -4.25
C LEU A 219 11.96 7.12 -5.67
N LEU A 220 11.27 5.98 -5.82
CA LEU A 220 10.81 5.50 -7.12
C LEU A 220 9.78 6.45 -7.75
N ILE A 221 8.82 6.96 -6.97
CA ILE A 221 7.84 7.96 -7.42
C ILE A 221 8.55 9.21 -7.93
N LEU A 222 9.56 9.69 -7.19
CA LEU A 222 10.34 10.85 -7.58
C LEU A 222 11.13 10.62 -8.87
N LEU A 223 11.81 9.49 -8.97
CA LEU A 223 12.58 9.14 -10.17
C LEU A 223 11.66 9.02 -11.39
N ALA A 224 10.52 8.34 -11.23
CA ALA A 224 9.51 8.23 -12.28
C ALA A 224 8.95 9.60 -12.67
N TYR A 225 8.69 10.50 -11.71
CA TYR A 225 8.25 11.86 -12.00
C TYR A 225 9.28 12.62 -12.84
N VAL A 226 10.57 12.57 -12.48
CA VAL A 226 11.63 13.27 -13.22
C VAL A 226 11.75 12.75 -14.66
N ILE A 227 11.62 11.44 -14.87
CA ILE A 227 11.68 10.82 -16.21
C ILE A 227 10.45 11.16 -17.05
N VAL A 228 9.24 11.07 -16.47
CA VAL A 228 7.98 11.20 -17.22
C VAL A 228 7.61 12.66 -17.46
N ALA A 229 7.80 13.54 -16.48
CA ALA A 229 7.33 14.91 -16.59
C ALA A 229 8.13 15.73 -17.61
N GLY A 230 9.42 15.44 -17.82
CA GLY A 230 10.31 16.06 -18.83
C GLY A 230 10.58 17.56 -18.65
N LYS A 231 9.59 18.34 -18.21
CA LYS A 231 9.66 19.73 -17.77
C LYS A 231 8.95 19.82 -16.43
N VAL A 232 9.72 20.20 -15.42
CA VAL A 232 9.26 20.23 -14.05
C VAL A 232 8.49 21.52 -13.78
N SER A 233 7.18 21.40 -13.54
CA SER A 233 6.30 22.52 -13.19
C SER A 233 6.20 22.70 -11.67
N THR A 234 5.44 23.72 -11.23
CA THR A 234 5.10 24.04 -9.83
C THR A 234 4.68 22.81 -8.99
N VAL A 235 4.14 21.78 -9.65
CA VAL A 235 3.76 20.45 -9.15
C VAL A 235 4.91 19.77 -8.36
N SER A 236 6.16 19.98 -8.76
CA SER A 236 7.36 19.43 -8.09
C SER A 236 7.70 20.04 -6.74
N ILE A 237 7.25 21.27 -6.47
CA ILE A 237 7.44 21.91 -5.17
C ILE A 237 6.72 21.08 -4.10
N GLY A 238 5.57 20.47 -4.44
CA GLY A 238 4.84 19.55 -3.57
C GLY A 238 5.69 18.34 -3.14
N LEU A 239 6.48 17.76 -4.06
CA LEU A 239 7.38 16.65 -3.76
C LEU A 239 8.47 17.05 -2.75
N GLY A 240 9.04 18.24 -2.91
CA GLY A 240 10.01 18.81 -1.98
C GLY A 240 9.44 19.07 -0.59
N ILE A 241 8.21 19.63 -0.52
CA ILE A 241 7.50 19.85 0.75
C ILE A 241 7.25 18.53 1.47
N VAL A 242 6.76 17.51 0.76
CA VAL A 242 6.52 16.17 1.31
C VAL A 242 7.82 15.57 1.86
N ALA A 243 8.95 15.73 1.17
CA ALA A 243 10.24 15.24 1.64
C ALA A 243 10.69 15.92 2.95
N LEU A 244 10.52 17.25 3.06
CA LEU A 244 10.83 17.99 4.29
C LEU A 244 9.93 17.57 5.46
N LEU A 245 8.62 17.44 5.21
CA LEU A 245 7.66 16.99 6.22
C LEU A 245 7.97 15.56 6.68
N SER A 246 8.29 14.66 5.75
CA SER A 246 8.70 13.28 6.03
C SER A 246 9.93 13.24 6.93
N ALA A 247 10.98 13.98 6.58
CA ALA A 247 12.19 14.10 7.40
C ALA A 247 11.88 14.63 8.81
N ARG A 248 10.97 15.60 8.92
CA ARG A 248 10.58 16.20 10.21
C ARG A 248 9.80 15.23 11.09
N ILE A 249 8.81 14.53 10.52
CA ILE A 249 7.98 13.55 11.24
C ILE A 249 8.87 12.43 11.78
N LEU A 250 9.80 11.91 10.97
CA LEU A 250 10.78 10.91 11.41
C LEU A 250 11.67 11.43 12.53
N ASN A 251 12.08 12.70 12.48
CA ASN A 251 12.93 13.29 13.51
C ASN A 251 12.21 13.42 14.86
N TRP A 252 10.92 13.76 14.85
CA TRP A 252 10.14 13.92 16.08
C TRP A 252 9.92 12.57 16.78
N GLN A 253 9.76 11.50 16.03
CA GLN A 253 9.42 10.18 16.58
C GLN A 253 10.63 9.23 16.63
N LYS A 254 11.84 9.81 16.68
CA LYS A 254 13.11 9.07 16.68
C LYS A 254 13.18 8.04 17.82
N ASP A 255 12.70 8.41 19.01
CA ASP A 255 12.77 7.54 20.19
C ASP A 255 11.78 6.36 20.13
N ARG A 256 10.70 6.50 19.34
CA ARG A 256 9.73 5.41 19.15
C ARG A 256 10.21 4.35 18.15
N LEU A 257 11.25 4.65 17.39
CA LEU A 257 11.75 3.83 16.29
C LEU A 257 13.25 3.60 16.48
N GLU A 258 13.62 2.58 17.27
CA GLU A 258 15.02 2.26 17.58
C GLU A 258 15.94 2.26 16.33
N LEU A 259 16.80 3.27 16.25
CA LEU A 259 18.18 3.31 15.72
C LEU A 259 18.52 3.20 14.21
N ARG A 260 17.59 3.13 13.25
CA ARG A 260 17.94 3.21 11.79
C ARG A 260 17.24 4.30 10.98
N THR A 261 16.46 5.17 11.61
CA THR A 261 15.71 6.25 10.93
C THR A 261 16.57 7.46 10.55
N ASP A 262 17.77 7.60 11.12
CA ASP A 262 18.63 8.76 10.85
C ASP A 262 19.11 8.82 9.39
N PHE A 263 19.47 7.69 8.79
CA PHE A 263 19.87 7.62 7.37
C PHE A 263 18.73 8.02 6.44
N MET A 264 17.53 7.45 6.64
CA MET A 264 16.35 7.79 5.85
C MET A 264 15.99 9.27 5.97
N ARG A 265 16.10 9.85 7.17
CA ARG A 265 15.90 11.29 7.37
C ARG A 265 16.90 12.12 6.55
N TYR A 266 18.17 11.74 6.54
CA TYR A 266 19.18 12.44 5.73
C TYR A 266 18.86 12.36 4.24
N ALA A 267 18.49 11.17 3.76
CA ALA A 267 18.11 11.01 2.37
C ALA A 267 16.91 11.89 2.00
N TYR A 268 15.85 11.95 2.82
CA TYR A 268 14.74 12.88 2.58
C TYR A 268 15.17 14.36 2.53
N LEU A 269 16.10 14.78 3.39
CA LEU A 269 16.63 16.15 3.36
C LEU A 269 17.47 16.43 2.10
N VAL A 270 18.29 15.47 1.68
CA VAL A 270 19.08 15.57 0.44
C VAL A 270 18.15 15.61 -0.77
N THR A 271 17.13 14.77 -0.80
CA THR A 271 16.11 14.80 -1.84
C THR A 271 15.41 16.16 -1.91
N ALA A 272 14.99 16.71 -0.77
CA ALA A 272 14.43 18.07 -0.74
C ALA A 272 15.43 19.12 -1.26
N PHE A 273 16.69 19.05 -0.83
CA PHE A 273 17.74 19.97 -1.24
C PHE A 273 17.91 20.05 -2.76
N PHE A 274 17.80 18.93 -3.48
CA PHE A 274 17.91 18.92 -4.94
C PHE A 274 16.61 19.29 -5.66
N ILE A 275 15.44 18.90 -5.13
CA ILE A 275 14.15 19.19 -5.80
C ILE A 275 13.87 20.68 -5.83
N PHE A 276 14.05 21.41 -4.71
CA PHE A 276 13.62 22.82 -4.65
C PHE A 276 14.34 23.71 -5.68
N PRO A 277 15.68 23.68 -5.82
CA PRO A 277 16.38 24.46 -6.82
C PRO A 277 16.03 24.00 -8.25
N TYR A 278 15.95 22.69 -8.47
CA TYR A 278 15.61 22.12 -9.78
C TYR A 278 14.19 22.50 -10.24
N ALA A 279 13.23 22.46 -9.31
CA ALA A 279 11.85 22.86 -9.54
C ALA A 279 11.75 24.35 -9.91
N LEU A 280 12.41 25.21 -9.15
CA LEU A 280 12.36 26.65 -9.37
C LEU A 280 13.09 27.07 -10.64
N TYR A 281 14.18 26.40 -11.01
CA TYR A 281 14.88 26.64 -12.27
C TYR A 281 13.97 26.47 -13.50
N HIS A 282 13.08 25.47 -13.47
CA HIS A 282 12.16 25.19 -14.58
C HIS A 282 10.80 25.89 -14.47
N SER A 283 10.43 26.37 -13.28
CA SER A 283 9.12 27.00 -13.03
C SER A 283 9.15 28.52 -13.11
N VAL A 284 10.31 29.15 -12.95
CA VAL A 284 10.47 30.59 -12.86
C VAL A 284 11.17 31.09 -14.14
N PRO A 285 10.82 32.28 -14.69
CA PRO A 285 11.54 32.85 -15.83
C PRO A 285 13.04 33.00 -15.54
N GLU A 286 13.90 32.82 -16.54
CA GLU A 286 15.36 32.79 -16.40
C GLU A 286 15.92 33.97 -15.58
N ALA A 287 15.37 35.17 -15.76
CA ALA A 287 15.77 36.39 -15.06
C ALA A 287 15.58 36.33 -13.52
N TYR A 288 14.69 35.47 -13.01
CA TYR A 288 14.37 35.37 -11.58
C TYR A 288 14.85 34.07 -10.94
N VAL A 289 15.58 33.22 -11.67
CA VAL A 289 16.08 31.94 -11.14
C VAL A 289 16.99 32.15 -9.94
N ALA A 290 18.00 33.02 -10.05
CA ALA A 290 18.91 33.32 -8.94
C ALA A 290 18.16 33.89 -7.71
N LEU A 291 17.18 34.78 -7.94
CA LEU A 291 16.34 35.34 -6.87
C LEU A 291 15.51 34.25 -6.17
N SER A 292 14.96 33.30 -6.94
CA SER A 292 14.18 32.18 -6.42
C SER A 292 15.02 31.26 -5.53
N TRP A 293 16.28 31.00 -5.92
CA TRP A 293 17.20 30.20 -5.13
C TRP A 293 17.68 30.93 -3.87
N ILE A 294 17.87 32.26 -3.92
CA ILE A 294 18.08 33.07 -2.70
C ILE A 294 16.89 32.93 -1.76
N GLY A 295 15.65 32.96 -2.28
CA GLY A 295 14.43 32.72 -1.51
C GLY A 295 14.43 31.36 -0.79
N VAL A 296 14.85 30.29 -1.46
CA VAL A 296 15.00 28.95 -0.85
C VAL A 296 16.07 28.94 0.23
N SER A 297 17.18 29.64 0.02
CA SER A 297 18.25 29.77 1.04
C SER A 297 17.74 30.47 2.29
N VAL A 298 16.97 31.55 2.14
CA VAL A 298 16.29 32.25 3.25
C VAL A 298 15.32 31.31 3.95
N PHE A 299 14.51 30.57 3.19
CA PHE A 299 13.58 29.58 3.75
C PHE A 299 14.30 28.51 4.60
N TYR A 300 15.38 27.91 4.10
CA TYR A 300 16.17 26.95 4.87
C TYR A 300 16.83 27.58 6.10
N TYR A 301 17.27 28.83 6.02
CA TYR A 301 17.81 29.55 7.17
C TYR A 301 16.74 29.78 8.24
N LEU A 302 15.54 30.23 7.87
CA LEU A 302 14.40 30.39 8.78
C LEU A 302 14.02 29.05 9.42
N MET A 303 13.99 27.97 8.64
CA MET A 303 13.77 26.61 9.15
C MET A 303 14.85 26.18 10.14
N SER A 304 16.11 26.55 9.92
CA SER A 304 17.20 26.29 10.88
C SER A 304 16.98 26.98 12.22
N VAL A 305 16.53 28.24 12.20
CA VAL A 305 16.26 29.02 13.41
C VAL A 305 15.06 28.44 14.15
N TRP A 306 13.95 28.25 13.44
CA TRP A 306 12.71 27.76 14.04
C TRP A 306 12.85 26.35 14.61
N LEU A 307 13.54 25.46 13.89
CA LEU A 307 13.72 24.08 14.31
C LEU A 307 14.96 23.85 15.18
N LYS A 308 15.77 24.90 15.43
CA LYS A 308 17.05 24.84 16.15
C LYS A 308 17.95 23.69 15.66
N ASN A 309 18.10 23.54 14.34
CA ASN A 309 18.81 22.41 13.74
C ASN A 309 19.81 22.86 12.66
N ASN A 310 21.10 22.66 12.94
CA ASN A 310 22.21 23.08 12.09
C ASN A 310 22.21 22.48 10.68
N LYS A 311 21.50 21.37 10.44
CA LYS A 311 21.44 20.73 9.11
C LYS A 311 20.74 21.62 8.07
N TYR A 312 19.69 22.33 8.49
CA TYR A 312 19.01 23.30 7.63
C TYR A 312 19.89 24.52 7.34
N ARG A 313 20.78 24.89 8.27
CA ARG A 313 21.79 25.94 8.06
C ARG A 313 22.79 25.55 6.97
N TRP A 314 23.25 24.29 6.97
CA TRP A 314 24.10 23.76 5.91
C TRP A 314 23.38 23.75 4.56
N MET A 315 22.11 23.34 4.52
CA MET A 315 21.31 23.42 3.28
C MET A 315 21.17 24.86 2.76
N ALA A 316 20.96 25.84 3.65
CA ALA A 316 20.90 27.25 3.27
C ALA A 316 22.22 27.74 2.66
N LEU A 317 23.36 27.41 3.29
CA LEU A 317 24.69 27.80 2.79
C LEU A 317 25.02 27.13 1.44
N LEU A 318 24.77 25.82 1.32
CA LEU A 318 25.02 25.09 0.08
C LEU A 318 24.13 25.59 -1.06
N ASN A 319 22.87 25.90 -0.79
CA ASN A 319 21.97 26.46 -1.78
C ASN A 319 22.37 27.88 -2.20
N LEU A 320 22.92 28.66 -1.28
CA LEU A 320 23.47 29.99 -1.58
C LEU A 320 24.72 29.89 -2.46
N ILE A 321 25.61 28.92 -2.23
CA ILE A 321 26.73 28.66 -3.14
C ILE A 321 26.23 28.29 -4.53
N LEU A 322 25.17 27.48 -4.61
CA LEU A 322 24.54 27.09 -5.87
C LEU A 322 24.01 28.30 -6.66
N THR A 323 23.65 29.40 -6.00
CA THR A 323 23.23 30.66 -6.68
C THR A 323 24.35 31.43 -7.35
N VAL A 324 25.61 31.14 -7.00
CA VAL A 324 26.79 31.82 -7.53
C VAL A 324 27.38 31.06 -8.73
N LEU A 325 27.03 29.78 -8.90
CA LEU A 325 27.43 28.91 -10.01
C LEU A 325 26.43 28.98 -11.17
#